data_AF-A0A7C3NT23-F1
#
_entry.id   AF-A0A7C3NT23-F1
#
_cell.length_a   1.000
_cell.length_b   1.000
_cell.length_c   1.000
_cell.angle_alpha   90.00
_cell.angle_beta   90.00
_cell.angle_gamma   90.00
#
_symmetry.space_group_name_H-M   'P 1'
#
loop_
_entity.id
_entity.type
_entity.pdbx_description
1 polymer ?
#
loop_
_entity_poly.entity_id
_entity_poly.type
_entity_poly.pdbx_seq_one_letter_code
_entity_poly.pdbx_strand_id
1 'polypeptide(L)'
;MAQLGKARKEQLKSLMRDIKRLERRLESLHKKTGYEDLGHGVLALQIAEHTMEETLEHTGLGGEIRRKPDVRAYRQARGWQKMVKTLRSQSRRFLKTHPSEDLETALKALAIAEGSLEEVAEHYE
;
A
#
# COMPACT_ATOMS: atom_id res chain seq x y z
N MET A 1 14.09 -25.50 8.57
CA MET A 1 14.11 -24.08 8.15
C MET A 1 13.66 -23.90 6.69
N ALA A 2 14.32 -24.52 5.69
CA ALA A 2 13.98 -24.33 4.26
C ALA A 2 12.55 -24.75 3.86
N GLN A 3 12.03 -25.86 4.39
CA GLN A 3 10.64 -26.30 4.12
C GLN A 3 9.58 -25.36 4.71
N LEU A 4 9.85 -24.75 5.88
CA LEU A 4 8.97 -23.75 6.50
C LEU A 4 8.91 -22.46 5.67
N GLY A 5 10.03 -22.04 5.06
CA GLY A 5 10.06 -20.91 4.13
C GLY A 5 9.27 -21.17 2.85
N LYS A 6 9.36 -22.39 2.29
CA LYS A 6 8.60 -22.77 1.08
C LYS A 6 7.09 -22.82 1.32
N ALA A 7 6.65 -23.40 2.44
CA ALA A 7 5.23 -23.47 2.78
C ALA A 7 4.61 -22.07 2.99
N ARG A 8 5.32 -21.17 3.69
CA ARG A 8 4.89 -19.78 3.88
C ARG A 8 4.82 -19.00 2.56
N LYS A 9 5.81 -19.18 1.68
CA LYS A 9 5.81 -18.59 0.33
C LYS A 9 4.59 -19.01 -0.48
N GLU A 10 4.24 -20.30 -0.45
CA GLU A 10 3.07 -20.79 -1.20
C GLU A 10 1.74 -20.31 -0.59
N GLN A 11 1.65 -20.17 0.73
CA GLN A 11 0.49 -19.56 1.39
C GLN A 11 0.29 -18.11 0.96
N LEU A 12 1.34 -17.28 1.02
CA LEU A 12 1.29 -15.88 0.58
C LEU A 12 0.92 -15.77 -0.90
N LYS A 13 1.53 -16.58 -1.77
CA LYS A 13 1.14 -16.63 -3.19
C LYS A 13 -0.31 -17.05 -3.41
N SER A 14 -0.85 -17.93 -2.58
CA SER A 14 -2.26 -18.31 -2.67
C SER A 14 -3.17 -17.14 -2.31
N LEU A 15 -2.87 -16.45 -1.21
CA LEU A 15 -3.61 -15.26 -0.80
C LEU A 15 -3.58 -14.17 -1.87
N MET A 16 -2.41 -13.92 -2.47
CA MET A 16 -2.29 -12.97 -3.60
C MET A 16 -3.18 -13.35 -4.78
N ARG A 17 -3.26 -14.64 -5.15
CA ARG A 17 -4.16 -15.10 -6.22
C ARG A 17 -5.63 -14.86 -5.88
N ASP A 18 -6.00 -15.07 -4.61
CA ASP A 18 -7.36 -14.81 -4.14
C ASP A 18 -7.70 -13.31 -4.15
N ILE A 19 -6.76 -12.45 -3.75
CA ILE A 19 -6.87 -10.99 -3.85
C ILE A 19 -7.08 -10.55 -5.30
N LYS A 20 -6.23 -11.00 -6.25
CA LYS A 20 -6.40 -10.71 -7.69
C LYS A 20 -7.76 -11.12 -8.22
N ARG A 21 -8.26 -12.28 -7.77
CA ARG A 21 -9.59 -12.76 -8.19
C ARG A 21 -10.69 -11.85 -7.64
N LEU A 22 -10.58 -11.41 -6.39
CA LEU A 22 -11.52 -10.48 -5.77
C LEU A 22 -11.48 -9.12 -6.45
N GLU A 23 -10.28 -8.60 -6.75
CA GLU A 23 -10.07 -7.33 -7.42
C GLU A 23 -10.82 -7.28 -8.75
N ARG A 24 -10.61 -8.27 -9.63
CA ARG A 24 -11.31 -8.37 -10.93
C ARG A 24 -12.83 -8.44 -10.79
N ARG A 25 -13.31 -9.17 -9.78
CA ARG A 25 -14.76 -9.28 -9.52
C ARG A 25 -15.32 -7.93 -9.10
N LEU A 26 -14.62 -7.22 -8.22
CA LEU A 26 -15.03 -5.93 -7.71
C LEU A 26 -14.96 -4.85 -8.81
N GLU A 27 -13.90 -4.86 -9.62
CA GLU A 27 -13.75 -3.99 -10.79
C GLU A 27 -14.88 -4.22 -11.80
N SER A 28 -15.24 -5.49 -12.06
CA SER A 28 -16.38 -5.79 -12.92
C SER A 28 -17.71 -5.30 -12.35
N LEU A 29 -17.89 -5.32 -11.03
CA LEU A 29 -19.10 -4.78 -10.39
C LEU A 29 -19.11 -3.26 -10.47
N HIS A 30 -17.99 -2.60 -10.16
CA HIS A 30 -17.82 -1.16 -10.29
C HIS A 30 -18.16 -0.68 -11.71
N LYS A 31 -17.62 -1.33 -12.75
CA LYS A 31 -17.93 -1.00 -14.16
C LYS A 31 -19.41 -1.17 -14.51
N LYS A 32 -20.13 -2.07 -13.83
CA LYS A 32 -21.56 -2.34 -14.09
C LYS A 32 -22.48 -1.38 -13.33
N THR A 33 -22.13 -1.01 -12.10
CA THR A 33 -23.01 -0.22 -11.23
C THR A 33 -22.66 1.25 -11.18
N GLY A 34 -21.41 1.62 -11.48
CA GLY A 34 -20.88 2.98 -11.33
C GLY A 34 -20.72 3.42 -9.87
N TYR A 35 -20.76 2.50 -8.90
CA TYR A 35 -20.60 2.85 -7.48
C TYR A 35 -19.12 3.09 -7.15
N GLU A 36 -18.78 4.33 -6.81
CA GLU A 36 -17.40 4.77 -6.52
C GLU A 36 -16.76 4.03 -5.34
N ASP A 37 -17.55 3.64 -4.34
CA ASP A 37 -17.04 2.86 -3.20
C ASP A 37 -16.48 1.50 -3.60
N LEU A 38 -16.97 0.92 -4.71
CA LEU A 38 -16.37 -0.29 -5.27
C LEU A 38 -14.99 0.00 -5.87
N GLY A 39 -14.77 1.20 -6.41
CA GLY A 39 -13.46 1.68 -6.84
C GLY A 39 -12.49 1.82 -5.66
N HIS A 40 -12.95 2.35 -4.52
CA HIS A 40 -12.17 2.37 -3.29
C HIS A 40 -11.78 0.95 -2.82
N GLY A 41 -12.72 0.00 -2.92
CA GLY A 41 -12.43 -1.40 -2.57
C GLY A 41 -11.44 -2.07 -3.54
N VAL A 42 -11.45 -1.71 -4.84
CA VAL A 42 -10.44 -2.19 -5.80
C VAL A 42 -9.05 -1.69 -5.39
N LEU A 43 -8.93 -0.41 -5.07
CA LEU A 43 -7.67 0.17 -4.59
C LEU A 43 -7.19 -0.51 -3.29
N ALA A 44 -8.10 -0.81 -2.36
CA ALA A 44 -7.75 -1.51 -1.13
C ALA A 44 -7.18 -2.92 -1.39
N LEU A 45 -7.71 -3.63 -2.38
CA LEU A 45 -7.20 -4.94 -2.79
C LEU A 45 -5.82 -4.85 -3.47
N GLN A 46 -5.60 -3.83 -4.29
CA GLN A 46 -4.29 -3.57 -4.91
C GLN A 46 -3.21 -3.28 -3.86
N ILE A 47 -3.55 -2.49 -2.83
CA ILE A 47 -2.65 -2.25 -1.70
C ILE A 47 -2.36 -3.56 -0.95
N ALA A 48 -3.38 -4.37 -0.67
CA ALA A 48 -3.20 -5.65 0.01
C ALA A 48 -2.32 -6.62 -0.78
N GLU A 49 -2.44 -6.64 -2.11
CA GLU A 49 -1.53 -7.40 -2.98
C GLU A 49 -0.09 -6.91 -2.82
N HIS A 50 0.14 -5.60 -2.94
CA HIS A 50 1.46 -5.00 -2.87
C HIS A 50 2.16 -5.31 -1.53
N THR A 51 1.45 -5.20 -0.40
CA THR A 51 2.00 -5.56 0.91
C THR A 51 2.46 -7.03 0.99
N MET A 52 1.78 -7.95 0.30
CA MET A 52 2.20 -9.35 0.25
C MET A 52 3.45 -9.55 -0.63
N GLU A 53 3.57 -8.78 -1.71
CA GLU A 53 4.78 -8.75 -2.55
C GLU A 53 5.99 -8.26 -1.75
N GLU A 54 5.88 -7.10 -1.11
CA GLU A 54 6.92 -6.54 -0.24
C GLU A 54 7.30 -7.50 0.89
N THR A 55 6.32 -8.16 1.51
CA THR A 55 6.57 -9.17 2.55
C THR A 55 7.40 -10.34 2.01
N LEU A 56 7.14 -10.79 0.78
CA LEU A 56 7.94 -11.84 0.15
C LEU A 56 9.37 -11.37 -0.12
N GLU A 57 9.53 -10.14 -0.63
CA GLU A 57 10.84 -9.55 -0.90
C GLU A 57 11.69 -9.38 0.37
N HIS A 58 11.13 -8.78 1.42
CA HIS A 58 11.81 -8.58 2.70
C HIS A 58 12.15 -9.88 3.45
N THR A 59 11.46 -10.99 3.14
CA THR A 59 11.78 -12.31 3.71
C THR A 59 12.81 -13.10 2.88
N GLY A 60 13.36 -12.50 1.81
CA GLY A 60 14.26 -13.17 0.87
C GLY A 60 13.57 -14.25 0.03
N LEU A 61 12.24 -14.29 0.03
CA LEU A 61 11.41 -15.25 -0.70
C LEU A 61 10.90 -14.65 -2.03
N GLY A 62 11.04 -13.34 -2.23
CA GLY A 62 10.71 -12.57 -3.43
C GLY A 62 11.94 -12.24 -4.29
N GLY A 63 11.81 -11.23 -5.15
CA GLY A 63 12.94 -10.65 -5.88
C GLY A 63 13.73 -9.67 -5.01
N GLU A 64 14.99 -9.40 -5.36
CA GLU A 64 15.74 -8.31 -4.73
C GLU A 64 15.44 -6.98 -5.44
N ILE A 65 14.98 -5.98 -4.69
CA ILE A 65 15.00 -4.60 -5.16
C ILE A 65 16.43 -4.09 -5.08
N ARG A 66 17.07 -3.92 -6.23
CA ARG A 66 18.40 -3.29 -6.30
C ARG A 66 18.29 -1.81 -5.98
N ARG A 67 19.05 -1.34 -4.98
CA ARG A 67 19.20 0.10 -4.71
C ARG A 67 19.78 0.81 -5.92
N LYS A 68 19.26 2.01 -6.18
CA LYS A 68 19.73 2.87 -7.27
C LYS A 68 19.87 4.30 -6.75
N PRO A 69 21.04 4.69 -6.22
CA PRO A 69 21.21 6.01 -5.64
C PRO A 69 20.89 7.14 -6.64
N ASP A 70 20.05 8.07 -6.22
CA ASP A 70 19.70 9.30 -6.96
C ASP A 70 19.28 10.39 -5.97
N VAL A 71 20.18 11.35 -5.74
CA VAL A 71 19.98 12.45 -4.77
C VAL A 71 18.75 13.30 -5.08
N ARG A 72 18.39 13.47 -6.37
CA ARG A 72 17.23 14.27 -6.75
C ARG A 72 15.94 13.51 -6.43
N ALA A 73 15.88 12.23 -6.80
CA ALA A 73 14.75 11.37 -6.50
C ALA A 73 14.55 11.21 -4.99
N TYR A 74 15.62 10.99 -4.23
CA TYR A 74 15.61 10.95 -2.76
C TYR A 74 14.99 12.22 -2.15
N ARG A 75 15.50 13.40 -2.52
CA ARG A 75 15.00 14.68 -1.99
C ARG A 75 13.52 14.90 -2.32
N GLN A 76 13.11 14.52 -3.52
CA GLN A 76 11.73 14.63 -3.96
C GLN A 76 10.80 13.69 -3.17
N ALA A 77 11.18 12.42 -3.01
CA ALA A 77 10.46 11.44 -2.22
C ALA A 77 10.29 11.90 -0.76
N ARG A 78 11.37 12.41 -0.13
CA ARG A 78 11.31 12.99 1.22
C ARG A 78 10.41 14.22 1.32
N GLY A 79 10.40 15.06 0.28
CA GLY A 79 9.49 16.20 0.17
C GLY A 79 8.02 15.76 0.17
N TRP A 80 7.68 14.76 -0.65
CA TRP A 80 6.34 14.17 -0.67
C TRP A 80 5.97 13.52 0.66
N GLN A 81 6.86 12.72 1.24
CA GLN A 81 6.64 12.07 2.54
C GLN A 81 6.30 13.10 3.62
N LYS A 82 7.04 14.21 3.67
CA LYS A 82 6.79 15.30 4.63
C LYS A 82 5.41 15.92 4.44
N MET A 83 4.99 16.16 3.20
CA MET A 83 3.65 16.72 2.91
C MET A 83 2.55 15.77 3.38
N VAL A 84 2.66 14.47 3.06
CA VAL A 84 1.69 13.45 3.49
C VAL A 84 1.62 13.39 5.02
N LYS A 85 2.77 13.38 5.70
CA LYS A 85 2.84 13.39 7.17
C LYS A 85 2.16 14.62 7.78
N THR A 86 2.37 15.80 7.20
CA THR A 86 1.70 17.02 7.63
C THR A 86 0.19 16.94 7.46
N LEU A 87 -0.28 16.51 6.28
CA LEU A 87 -1.70 16.34 5.98
C LEU A 87 -2.36 15.36 6.96
N ARG A 88 -1.73 14.20 7.18
CA ARG A 88 -2.19 13.18 8.13
C ARG A 88 -2.32 13.74 9.55
N SER A 89 -1.35 14.54 10.00
CA SER A 89 -1.39 15.18 11.33
C SER A 89 -2.52 16.21 11.45
N GLN A 90 -2.71 17.04 10.42
CA GLN A 90 -3.79 18.03 10.38
C GLN A 90 -5.16 17.34 10.37
N SER A 91 -5.37 16.37 9.50
CA SER A 91 -6.61 15.58 9.41
C SER A 91 -6.94 14.83 10.70
N ARG A 92 -5.94 14.25 11.39
CA ARG A 92 -6.15 13.62 12.71
C ARG A 92 -6.64 14.61 13.77
N ARG A 93 -6.14 15.85 13.76
CA ARG A 93 -6.62 16.88 14.68
C ARG A 93 -8.05 17.31 14.35
N PHE A 94 -8.36 17.46 13.08
CA PHE A 94 -9.70 17.81 12.62
C PHE A 94 -10.73 16.73 12.97
N LEU A 95 -10.38 15.45 12.80
CA LEU A 95 -11.23 14.30 13.14
C LEU A 95 -11.67 14.30 14.62
N LYS A 96 -10.83 14.79 15.54
CA LYS A 96 -11.17 14.85 16.98
C LYS A 96 -12.35 15.75 17.28
N THR A 97 -12.57 16.78 16.47
CA THR A 97 -13.68 17.73 16.64
C THR A 97 -14.80 17.49 15.63
N HIS A 98 -14.54 16.75 14.56
CA HIS A 98 -15.50 16.45 13.49
C HIS A 98 -15.39 14.97 13.11
N PRO A 99 -16.08 14.06 13.85
CA PRO A 99 -16.09 12.64 13.55
C PRO A 99 -16.60 12.39 12.12
N SER A 100 -15.85 11.57 11.36
CA SER A 100 -16.18 11.23 9.97
C SER A 100 -15.49 9.91 9.60
N GLU A 101 -16.29 8.92 9.24
CA GLU A 101 -15.79 7.60 8.80
C GLU A 101 -14.98 7.69 7.50
N ASP A 102 -15.37 8.58 6.60
CA ASP A 102 -14.64 8.85 5.36
C ASP A 102 -13.26 9.44 5.65
N LEU A 103 -13.17 10.38 6.61
CA LEU A 103 -11.90 10.96 7.01
C LEU A 103 -11.00 9.95 7.73
N GLU A 104 -11.57 9.05 8.52
CA GLU A 104 -10.82 7.92 9.09
C GLU A 104 -10.25 7.01 8.00
N THR A 105 -11.02 6.75 6.96
CA THR A 105 -10.59 5.95 5.81
C THR A 105 -9.48 6.66 5.02
N ALA A 106 -9.64 7.95 4.75
CA ALA A 106 -8.60 8.77 4.12
C ALA A 106 -7.31 8.80 4.96
N LEU A 107 -7.41 8.85 6.28
CA LEU A 107 -6.25 8.80 7.19
C LEU A 107 -5.49 7.48 7.13
N LYS A 108 -6.19 6.35 6.92
CA LYS A 108 -5.55 5.05 6.69
C LYS A 108 -4.78 5.05 5.35
N ALA A 109 -5.39 5.59 4.29
CA ALA A 109 -4.73 5.72 2.99
C ALA A 109 -3.47 6.62 3.06
N LEU A 110 -3.54 7.75 3.77
CA LEU A 110 -2.38 8.62 3.98
C LEU A 110 -1.27 7.94 4.79
N ALA A 111 -1.62 7.05 5.73
CA ALA A 111 -0.62 6.30 6.48
C ALA A 111 0.15 5.31 5.59
N ILE A 112 -0.53 4.68 4.64
CA ILE A 112 0.06 3.78 3.66
C ILE A 112 0.97 4.58 2.72
N ALA A 113 0.48 5.70 2.17
CA ALA A 113 1.27 6.57 1.31
C ALA A 113 2.54 7.12 2.00
N GLU A 114 2.47 7.44 3.29
CA GLU A 114 3.64 7.88 4.06
C GLU A 114 4.72 6.79 4.12
N GLY A 115 4.32 5.53 4.35
CA GLY A 115 5.23 4.39 4.39
C GLY A 115 5.85 4.09 3.02
N SER A 116 5.04 4.00 1.96
CA SER A 116 5.56 3.77 0.61
C SER A 116 6.53 4.88 0.15
N LEU A 117 6.28 6.14 0.51
CA LEU A 117 7.21 7.24 0.20
C LEU A 117 8.52 7.19 1.00
N GLU A 118 8.50 6.59 2.19
CA GLU A 118 9.70 6.29 2.96
C GLU A 118 10.57 5.27 2.22
N GLU A 119 9.99 4.16 1.80
CA GLU A 119 10.69 3.11 1.06
C GLU A 119 11.23 3.61 -0.28
N VAL A 120 10.47 4.45 -1.00
CA VAL A 120 10.94 5.11 -2.22
C VAL A 120 12.15 6.00 -1.90
N ALA A 121 12.15 6.73 -0.79
CA ALA A 121 13.31 7.53 -0.41
C ALA A 121 14.52 6.61 -0.13
N GLU A 122 14.35 5.56 0.68
CA GLU A 122 15.43 4.61 1.00
C GLU A 122 16.00 3.89 -0.24
N HIS A 123 15.18 3.68 -1.27
CA HIS A 123 15.63 3.10 -2.54
C HIS A 123 16.67 3.97 -3.28
N TYR A 124 16.53 5.30 -3.16
CA TYR A 124 17.35 6.30 -3.85
C TYR A 124 18.42 6.95 -2.97
N GLU A 125 18.51 6.60 -1.68
CA GLU A 125 19.57 7.01 -0.76
C GLU A 125 20.93 6.41 -1.14
#